data_AF-A0A4Q3WS26-F1
#
_entry.id   AF-A0A4Q3WS26-F1
#
_cell.length_a   1.000
_cell.length_b   1.000
_cell.length_c   1.000
_cell.angle_alpha   90.00
_cell.angle_beta   90.00
_cell.angle_gamma   90.00
#
_symmetry.space_group_name_H-M   'P 1'
#
loop_
_entity.id
_entity.type
_entity.pdbx_description
1 polymer ?
#
loop_
_entity_poly.entity_id
_entity_poly.type
_entity_poly.pdbx_seq_one_letter_code
_entity_poly.pdbx_strand_id
1 'polypeptide(L)' 'MAKVHDLKTQPEPFQAVWSGRKNFELRQNDRDFAMGDILLLREFDPKTQTYT' A
#
# COMPACT_ATOMS: atom_id res chain seq x y z
N MET A 1 -0.26 15.54 13.49
CA MET A 1 -0.87 15.63 12.14
C MET A 1 -0.77 14.26 11.52
N ALA A 2 -1.79 13.82 10.78
CA ALA A 2 -1.75 12.53 10.07
C ALA A 2 -0.61 12.51 9.05
N LYS A 3 0.19 11.45 9.03
CA LYS A 3 1.27 11.26 8.04
C LYS A 3 0.70 10.55 6.82
N VAL A 4 1.29 10.83 5.65
CA VAL A 4 1.01 10.09 4.41
C VAL A 4 2.19 9.18 4.13
N HIS A 5 1.93 7.88 4.00
CA HIS A 5 2.93 6.85 3.69
C HIS A 5 2.80 6.43 2.23
N ASP A 6 3.76 6.81 1.39
CA ASP A 6 3.85 6.34 -0.01
C ASP A 6 4.46 4.94 -0.05
N LEU A 7 3.68 3.98 -0.56
CA LEU A 7 3.98 2.56 -0.47
C LEU A 7 3.75 1.87 -1.81
N LYS A 8 4.77 1.14 -2.28
CA LYS A 8 4.60 0.16 -3.35
C LYS A 8 3.72 -1.00 -2.87
N THR A 9 2.85 -1.45 -3.75
CA THR A 9 1.98 -2.62 -3.57
C THR A 9 1.96 -3.43 -4.86
N GLN A 10 2.17 -4.74 -4.76
CA GLN A 10 2.14 -5.61 -5.95
C GLN A 10 0.73 -5.63 -6.59
N PRO A 11 0.60 -5.96 -7.88
CA PRO A 11 -0.68 -5.89 -8.59
C PRO A 11 -1.81 -6.67 -7.91
N GLU A 12 -1.58 -7.93 -7.52
CA GLU A 12 -2.62 -8.76 -6.91
C GLU A 12 -3.20 -8.17 -5.60
N PRO A 13 -2.39 -7.83 -4.56
CA PRO A 13 -2.94 -7.20 -3.36
C PRO A 13 -3.47 -5.79 -3.63
N PHE A 14 -2.89 -5.02 -4.55
CA PHE A 14 -3.39 -3.70 -4.92
C PHE A 14 -4.82 -3.79 -5.48
N GLN A 15 -5.04 -4.68 -6.46
CA GLN A 15 -6.36 -4.90 -7.06
C GLN A 15 -7.37 -5.43 -6.04
N ALA A 16 -6.95 -6.25 -5.07
CA ALA A 16 -7.82 -6.71 -4.00
C ALA A 16 -8.27 -5.58 -3.05
N VAL A 17 -7.38 -4.62 -2.75
CA VAL A 17 -7.72 -3.42 -1.98
C VAL A 17 -8.62 -2.49 -2.82
N TRP A 18 -8.25 -2.24 -4.07
CA TRP A 18 -9.00 -1.40 -5.01
C TRP A 18 -10.44 -1.89 -5.20
N SER A 19 -10.63 -3.20 -5.31
CA SER A 19 -11.96 -3.82 -5.45
C SER A 19 -12.72 -3.97 -4.13
N GLY A 20 -12.19 -3.49 -3.00
CA GLY A 20 -12.79 -3.61 -1.67
C GLY A 20 -12.84 -5.03 -1.09
N ARG A 21 -12.19 -6.02 -1.72
CA ARG A 21 -12.14 -7.42 -1.23
C ARG A 21 -11.15 -7.60 -0.08
N LYS A 22 -10.17 -6.70 0.02
CA LYS A 22 -9.13 -6.67 1.05
C LYS A 22 -9.16 -5.30 1.71
N ASN A 23 -9.35 -5.27 3.02
CA ASN A 23 -9.48 -4.05 3.83
C ASN A 23 -8.33 -3.88 4.84
N PHE A 24 -7.18 -4.53 4.62
CA PHE A 24 -6.03 -4.50 5.53
C PHE A 24 -4.71 -4.56 4.76
N GLU A 25 -3.64 -4.06 5.38
CA GLU A 25 -2.25 -4.18 4.91
C GLU A 25 -1.42 -4.90 5.99
N LEU A 26 -0.58 -5.87 5.59
CA LEU A 26 0.39 -6.51 6.49
C LEU A 26 1.77 -6.01 6.11
N ARG A 27 2.42 -5.27 7.00
CA ARG A 27 3.74 -4.67 6.77
C ARG A 27 4.59 -4.71 8.03
N GLN A 28 5.91 -4.71 7.84
CA GLN A 28 6.83 -4.41 8.93
C GLN A 28 6.62 -2.96 9.36
N ASN A 29 6.57 -2.70 10.67
CA ASN A 29 6.44 -1.35 11.20
C ASN A 29 7.80 -0.63 11.26
N ASP A 30 8.36 -0.32 10.09
CA ASP A 30 9.62 0.39 9.90
C ASP A 30 9.44 1.91 9.67
N ARG A 31 8.19 2.38 9.63
CA ARG A 31 7.79 3.77 9.35
C ARG A 31 6.99 4.42 10.46
N ASP A 32 6.86 3.74 11.61
CA ASP A 32 6.08 4.20 12.77
C ASP A 32 4.62 4.51 12.37
N PHE A 33 3.94 3.51 11.80
CA PHE A 33 2.55 3.59 11.38
C PHE A 33 1.64 3.83 12.59
N ALA A 34 0.76 4.81 12.51
CA ALA A 34 -0.17 5.15 13.57
C ALA A 34 -1.62 5.20 13.07
N MET A 35 -2.59 5.05 13.99
CA MET A 35 -3.99 5.28 13.67
C MET A 35 -4.21 6.71 13.18
N GLY A 36 -4.99 6.85 12.11
CA GLY A 36 -5.27 8.14 11.47
C GLY A 36 -4.29 8.53 10.37
N ASP A 37 -3.19 7.81 10.18
CA ASP A 37 -2.32 7.98 9.02
C ASP A 37 -3.00 7.53 7.72
N ILE A 38 -2.49 8.03 6.59
CA ILE A 38 -2.98 7.71 5.25
C ILE A 38 -1.94 6.83 4.54
N LEU A 39 -2.40 5.74 3.94
CA LEU A 39 -1.58 4.89 3.08
C LEU A 39 -1.85 5.25 1.62
N LEU A 40 -0.85 5.80 0.93
CA LEU A 40 -0.88 5.98 -0.52
C LEU A 40 -0.28 4.72 -1.16
N LEU A 41 -1.15 3.76 -1.49
CA LEU A 41 -0.74 2.54 -2.19
C LEU A 41 -0.55 2.85 -3.68
N ARG A 42 0.60 2.45 -4.22
CA ARG A 42 0.93 2.59 -5.65
C ARG A 42 1.16 1.21 -6.23
N GLU A 43 0.41 0.86 -7.27
CA GLU A 43 0.59 -0.40 -7.97
C GLU A 43 1.99 -0.44 -8.60
N PHE A 44 2.75 -1.47 -8.26
CA PHE A 44 4.13 -1.63 -8.70
C PHE A 44 4.39 -3.10 -9.01
N ASP A 45 4.74 -3.39 -10.26
CA ASP A 45 5.14 -4.74 -10.68
C ASP A 45 6.66 -4.91 -10.47
N PRO A 46 7.10 -5.77 -9.52
CA PRO A 46 8.52 -6.01 -9.28
C PRO A 46 9.21 -6.75 -10.43
N LYS A 47 8.47 -7.42 -11.33
CA LYS A 47 9.03 -8.13 -12.49
C LYS A 47 9.48 -7.16 -13.58
N THR A 48 8.66 -6.15 -13.86
CA THR A 48 8.95 -5.12 -14.88
C THR A 48 9.60 -3.87 -14.27
N GLN A 49 9.60 -3.75 -12.94
CA GLN A 49 10.08 -2.58 -12.20
C GLN A 49 9.33 -1.28 -12.56
N THR A 50 8.08 -1.39 -12.97
CA THR A 50 7.23 -0.26 -13.39
C THR A 50 6.07 -0.03 -12.43
N TYR A 51 5.59 1.22 -12.38
CA TYR A 51 4.30 1.55 -11.79
C TYR A 51 3.20 1.42 -12.85
N THR A 52 1.99 1.10 -12.41
CA THR A 52 0.77 1.03 -13.25
C THR A 52 -0.38 1.79 -12.62
#